data_AF-A0A8S3Y3E9-F1
#
_entry.id   AF-A0A8S3Y3E9-F1
#
_cell.length_a   1.000
_cell.length_b   1.000
_cell.length_c   1.000
_cell.angle_alpha   90.00
_cell.angle_beta   90.00
_cell.angle_gamma   90.00
#
_symmetry.space_group_name_H-M   'P 1'
#
loop_
_entity.id
_entity.type
_entity.pdbx_description
1 polymer ?
#
loop_
_entity_poly.entity_id
_entity_poly.type
_entity_poly.pdbx_seq_one_letter_code
_entity_poly.pdbx_strand_id
1 'polypeptide(L)'
;MPALWPALVVRAPVPWHAAAVRASHALSHRHCHANPVLLQLRRLWHDRYENMYICDMRKMQEDLPFPQYPSEFTERLQKLCAATKAELLDNWLIDVADTMVKMRKYWSIYVGKQKNASTFEVEKFFRQVRDLVERSVNHFAEYFANYWEGNDYGEEYQDYTFIKTPLLRIKVVGHPGTTNLTFEPSLEQMSVLIVKWFYTIINVNIQLPSVDSIMYPGVVRPKPYLLAVYPDEQYMMDIINKTVKHFNVNRPGPLNFLKRYQEYYHILDGTAHQELLQFFAQEPPPYLKARCFLIFAVDMGKY
;
A
#
# COMPACT_ATOMS: atom_id res chain seq x y z
N MET A 1 -6.78 -29.84 -64.77
CA MET A 1 -5.98 -30.26 -63.60
C MET A 1 -5.63 -29.03 -62.78
N PRO A 2 -5.71 -29.04 -61.45
CA PRO A 2 -5.31 -27.88 -60.63
C PRO A 2 -3.80 -27.64 -60.78
N ALA A 3 -3.37 -26.38 -60.84
CA ALA A 3 -1.96 -26.03 -60.92
C ALA A 3 -1.22 -26.55 -59.67
N LEU A 4 -0.16 -27.33 -59.88
CA LEU A 4 0.73 -27.77 -58.81
C LEU A 4 1.42 -26.52 -58.25
N TRP A 5 1.05 -26.12 -57.04
CA TRP A 5 1.78 -25.09 -56.29
C TRP A 5 3.27 -25.47 -56.27
N PRO A 6 4.21 -24.54 -56.53
CA PRO A 6 5.62 -24.89 -56.53
C PRO A 6 5.98 -25.46 -55.15
N ALA A 7 6.55 -26.67 -55.13
CA ALA A 7 7.08 -27.25 -53.91
C ALA A 7 8.16 -26.30 -53.38
N LEU A 8 7.88 -25.62 -52.26
CA LEU A 8 8.83 -24.77 -51.54
C LEU A 8 9.89 -25.68 -50.91
N VAL A 9 10.94 -25.98 -51.68
CA VAL A 9 12.08 -26.76 -51.19
C VAL A 9 13.04 -25.81 -50.48
N VAL A 10 12.98 -25.81 -49.14
CA VAL A 10 13.97 -25.12 -48.31
C VAL A 10 15.28 -25.91 -48.37
N ARG A 11 16.30 -25.36 -49.02
CA ARG A 11 17.67 -25.94 -49.07
C ARG A 11 18.61 -25.20 -48.14
N ALA A 12 19.54 -25.93 -47.52
CA ALA A 12 20.57 -25.35 -46.68
C ALA A 12 21.60 -24.55 -47.51
N PRO A 13 22.23 -23.50 -46.95
CA PRO A 13 22.02 -22.98 -45.60
C PRO A 13 20.83 -22.02 -45.52
N VAL A 14 19.95 -22.25 -44.54
CA VAL A 14 18.74 -21.42 -44.37
C VAL A 14 19.11 -20.11 -43.66
N PRO A 15 18.81 -18.92 -44.22
CA PRO A 15 19.30 -17.64 -43.70
C PRO A 15 18.92 -17.35 -42.25
N TRP A 16 17.76 -17.85 -41.81
CA TRP A 16 17.26 -17.67 -40.45
C TRP A 16 17.71 -18.76 -39.48
N HIS A 17 18.36 -19.83 -39.93
CA HIS A 17 18.73 -20.97 -39.06
C HIS A 17 19.59 -20.52 -37.87
N ALA A 18 20.64 -19.74 -38.13
CA ALA A 18 21.50 -19.24 -37.06
C ALA A 18 20.75 -18.31 -36.08
N ALA A 19 19.81 -17.51 -36.57
CA ALA A 19 18.98 -16.64 -35.72
C ALA A 19 18.01 -17.46 -34.87
N ALA A 20 17.35 -18.46 -35.46
CA ALA A 20 16.44 -19.37 -34.76
C ALA A 20 17.16 -20.20 -33.69
N VAL A 21 18.35 -20.75 -34.01
CA VAL A 21 19.19 -21.48 -33.04
C VAL A 21 19.63 -20.56 -31.91
N ARG A 22 20.09 -19.33 -32.20
CA ARG A 22 20.45 -18.35 -31.16
C ARG A 22 19.26 -17.98 -30.28
N ALA A 23 18.08 -17.74 -30.87
CA ALA A 23 16.87 -17.42 -30.14
C ALA A 23 16.42 -18.61 -29.27
N SER A 24 16.45 -19.82 -29.80
CA SER A 24 16.15 -21.05 -29.05
C SER A 24 17.12 -21.24 -27.88
N HIS A 25 18.43 -21.06 -28.10
CA HIS A 25 19.42 -21.11 -27.02
C HIS A 25 19.17 -20.01 -25.98
N ALA A 26 18.83 -18.79 -26.41
CA ALA A 26 18.51 -17.69 -25.50
C ALA A 26 17.24 -17.96 -24.68
N LEU A 27 16.20 -18.53 -25.28
CA LEU A 27 14.96 -18.90 -24.58
C LEU A 27 15.20 -20.03 -23.57
N SER A 28 15.99 -21.04 -23.94
CA SER A 28 16.30 -22.19 -23.08
C SER A 28 17.27 -21.85 -21.95
N HIS A 29 18.33 -21.08 -22.22
CA HIS A 29 19.41 -20.87 -21.25
C HIS A 29 19.40 -19.50 -20.56
N ARG A 30 18.87 -18.45 -21.20
CA ARG A 30 18.94 -17.07 -20.66
C ARG A 30 17.63 -16.62 -20.02
N HIS A 31 16.50 -17.04 -20.60
CA HIS A 31 15.17 -16.68 -20.12
C HIS A 31 14.47 -17.84 -19.40
N CYS A 32 15.02 -19.05 -19.53
CA CYS A 32 14.54 -20.31 -18.94
C CYS A 32 13.03 -20.58 -19.14
N HIS A 33 12.39 -19.95 -20.13
CA HIS A 33 10.94 -20.05 -20.37
C HIS A 33 10.47 -21.47 -20.69
N ALA A 34 11.36 -22.30 -21.23
CA ALA A 34 11.08 -23.69 -21.57
C ALA A 34 11.38 -24.69 -20.44
N ASN A 35 11.88 -24.23 -19.28
CA ASN A 35 12.18 -25.12 -18.17
C ASN A 35 10.88 -25.60 -17.50
N PRO A 36 10.63 -26.92 -17.39
CA PRO A 36 9.37 -27.45 -16.85
C PRO A 36 9.14 -27.05 -15.39
N VAL A 37 10.22 -26.87 -14.61
CA VAL A 37 10.14 -26.40 -13.21
C VAL A 37 9.59 -24.99 -13.15
N LEU A 38 10.10 -24.11 -14.03
CA LEU A 38 9.65 -22.74 -14.10
C LEU A 38 8.20 -22.60 -14.54
N LEU A 39 7.77 -23.41 -15.50
CA LEU A 39 6.37 -23.44 -15.92
C LEU A 39 5.48 -23.84 -14.75
N GLN A 40 5.90 -24.82 -13.94
CA GLN A 40 5.14 -25.25 -12.78
C GLN A 40 5.09 -24.18 -11.68
N LEU A 41 6.22 -23.55 -11.35
CA LEU A 41 6.27 -22.46 -10.37
C LEU A 41 5.45 -21.24 -10.82
N ARG A 42 5.46 -20.92 -12.13
CA ARG A 42 4.62 -19.87 -12.70
C ARG A 42 3.14 -20.21 -12.58
N ARG A 43 2.72 -21.42 -12.94
CA ARG A 43 1.33 -21.87 -12.76
C ARG A 43 0.89 -21.74 -11.30
N LEU A 44 1.73 -22.22 -10.38
CA LEU A 44 1.49 -22.10 -8.95
C LEU A 44 1.25 -20.65 -8.51
N TRP A 45 2.06 -19.73 -9.03
CA TRP A 45 1.89 -18.30 -8.78
C TRP A 45 0.60 -17.74 -9.41
N HIS A 46 0.38 -18.04 -10.69
CA HIS A 46 -0.79 -17.57 -11.43
C HIS A 46 -2.10 -18.01 -10.78
N ASP A 47 -2.20 -19.29 -10.40
CA ASP A 47 -3.44 -19.85 -9.88
C ASP A 47 -3.85 -19.29 -8.52
N ARG A 48 -2.88 -18.89 -7.66
CA ARG A 48 -3.16 -18.49 -6.28
C ARG A 48 -2.83 -17.04 -5.93
N TYR A 49 -1.82 -16.46 -6.56
CA TYR A 49 -1.21 -15.20 -6.11
C TYR A 49 -1.29 -14.08 -7.15
N GLU A 50 -1.66 -14.37 -8.40
CA GLU A 50 -1.73 -13.34 -9.46
C GLU A 50 -2.68 -12.20 -9.14
N ASN A 51 -3.81 -12.45 -8.46
CA ASN A 51 -4.77 -11.40 -8.12
C ASN A 51 -4.63 -10.90 -6.67
N MET A 52 -3.57 -11.32 -5.97
CA MET A 52 -3.33 -10.94 -4.59
C MET A 52 -2.63 -9.57 -4.53
N TYR A 53 -3.01 -8.77 -3.52
CA TYR A 53 -2.29 -7.57 -3.10
C TYR A 53 -1.95 -7.68 -1.62
N ILE A 54 -0.79 -7.15 -1.23
CA ILE A 54 -0.33 -7.12 0.17
C ILE A 54 -1.29 -6.30 1.03
N CYS A 55 -1.70 -5.15 0.51
CA CYS A 55 -2.71 -4.29 1.11
C CYS A 55 -3.86 -4.14 0.11
N ASP A 56 -4.80 -5.09 0.14
CA ASP A 56 -6.01 -4.96 -0.68
C ASP A 56 -6.98 -3.97 -0.03
N MET A 57 -7.15 -2.81 -0.68
CA MET A 57 -8.07 -1.75 -0.25
C MET A 57 -9.55 -2.17 -0.18
N ARG A 58 -9.95 -3.28 -0.81
CA ARG A 58 -11.27 -3.89 -0.57
C ARG A 58 -11.34 -4.55 0.80
N LYS A 59 -10.33 -5.35 1.16
CA LYS A 59 -10.20 -5.97 2.49
C LYS A 59 -10.04 -4.95 3.61
N MET A 60 -9.39 -3.83 3.33
CA MET A 60 -9.32 -2.71 4.28
C MET A 60 -10.71 -2.20 4.72
N GLN A 61 -11.74 -2.40 3.91
CA GLN A 61 -13.11 -1.91 4.14
C GLN A 61 -14.10 -2.98 4.60
N GLU A 62 -13.70 -4.26 4.71
CA GLU A 62 -14.62 -5.37 5.00
C GLU A 62 -15.30 -5.24 6.37
N ASP A 63 -14.54 -4.97 7.44
CA ASP A 63 -15.13 -4.80 8.78
C ASP A 63 -15.44 -3.34 9.14
N LEU A 64 -14.75 -2.39 8.51
CA LEU A 64 -14.88 -0.96 8.79
C LEU A 64 -14.78 -0.17 7.49
N PRO A 65 -15.88 0.41 6.97
CA PRO A 65 -15.83 1.20 5.74
C PRO A 65 -15.00 2.47 5.92
N PHE A 66 -14.52 3.03 4.81
CA PHE A 66 -13.91 4.36 4.83
C PHE A 66 -14.96 5.46 5.13
N PRO A 67 -14.58 6.57 5.78
CA PRO A 67 -13.23 6.92 6.26
C PRO A 67 -12.87 6.27 7.61
N GLN A 68 -11.59 5.90 7.76
CA GLN A 68 -11.04 5.33 9.00
C GLN A 68 -10.15 6.34 9.74
N TYR A 69 -9.99 6.18 11.05
CA TYR A 69 -8.96 6.94 11.78
C TYR A 69 -7.56 6.44 11.42
N PRO A 70 -6.51 7.30 11.48
CA PRO A 70 -5.14 6.90 11.10
C PRO A 70 -4.59 5.72 11.91
N SER A 71 -4.96 5.59 13.18
CA SER A 71 -4.57 4.46 14.03
C SER A 71 -5.22 3.15 13.55
N GLU A 72 -6.52 3.16 13.29
CA GLU A 72 -7.29 2.00 12.79
C GLU A 72 -6.78 1.56 11.41
N PHE A 73 -6.55 2.52 10.52
CA PHE A 73 -6.00 2.27 9.20
C PHE A 73 -4.60 1.62 9.30
N THR A 74 -3.76 2.13 10.19
CA THR A 74 -2.41 1.59 10.41
C THR A 74 -2.46 0.14 10.92
N GLU A 75 -3.30 -0.14 11.91
CA GLU A 75 -3.46 -1.48 12.48
C GLU A 75 -3.94 -2.48 11.44
N ARG A 76 -4.97 -2.11 10.65
CA ARG A 76 -5.51 -2.95 9.58
C ARG A 76 -4.47 -3.23 8.49
N LEU A 77 -3.74 -2.20 8.06
CA LEU A 77 -2.68 -2.34 7.07
C LEU A 77 -1.57 -3.28 7.58
N GLN A 78 -1.15 -3.13 8.83
CA GLN A 78 -0.15 -4.00 9.45
C GLN A 78 -0.65 -5.46 9.52
N LYS A 79 -1.91 -5.67 9.87
CA LYS A 79 -2.54 -7.00 9.89
C LYS A 79 -2.52 -7.66 8.51
N LEU A 80 -2.88 -6.93 7.45
CA LEU A 80 -2.83 -7.45 6.07
C LEU A 80 -1.40 -7.74 5.61
N CYS A 81 -0.44 -6.87 5.95
CA CYS A 81 0.97 -7.08 5.65
C CYS A 81 1.52 -8.34 6.36
N ALA A 82 1.19 -8.51 7.64
CA ALA A 82 1.59 -9.68 8.42
C ALA A 82 0.95 -10.97 7.89
N ALA A 83 -0.34 -10.94 7.56
CA ALA A 83 -1.05 -12.08 6.96
C ALA A 83 -0.45 -12.47 5.61
N THR A 84 -0.13 -11.49 4.76
CA THR A 84 0.52 -11.76 3.47
C THR A 84 1.93 -12.32 3.66
N LYS A 85 2.69 -11.82 4.63
CA LYS A 85 4.02 -12.37 4.94
C LYS A 85 3.94 -13.82 5.41
N ALA A 86 2.99 -14.14 6.29
CA ALA A 86 2.75 -15.51 6.74
C ALA A 86 2.35 -16.41 5.58
N GLU A 87 1.42 -15.98 4.73
CA GLU A 87 1.03 -16.71 3.51
C GLU A 87 2.23 -17.02 2.59
N LEU A 88 3.13 -16.06 2.41
CA LEU A 88 4.32 -16.27 1.61
C LEU A 88 5.31 -17.27 2.25
N LEU A 89 5.46 -17.23 3.58
CA LEU A 89 6.40 -18.09 4.31
C LEU A 89 5.88 -19.52 4.50
N ASP A 90 4.64 -19.62 4.96
CA ASP A 90 4.05 -20.86 5.46
C ASP A 90 3.38 -21.67 4.35
N ASN A 91 3.01 -21.03 3.22
CA ASN A 91 2.35 -21.72 2.12
C ASN A 91 3.18 -21.62 0.83
N TRP A 92 3.35 -20.42 0.27
CA TRP A 92 3.99 -20.25 -1.04
C TRP A 92 5.42 -20.82 -1.07
N LEU A 93 6.26 -20.47 -0.10
CA LEU A 93 7.66 -20.88 -0.09
C LEU A 93 7.82 -22.39 0.13
N ILE A 94 6.93 -23.00 0.94
CA ILE A 94 6.89 -24.45 1.14
C ILE A 94 6.51 -25.14 -0.17
N ASP A 95 5.46 -24.68 -0.83
CA ASP A 95 4.99 -25.26 -2.09
C ASP A 95 6.03 -25.16 -3.21
N VAL A 96 6.78 -24.05 -3.23
CA VAL A 96 7.92 -23.86 -4.13
C VAL A 96 9.02 -24.86 -3.82
N ALA A 97 9.40 -25.03 -2.54
CA ALA A 97 10.42 -26.00 -2.12
C ALA A 97 10.01 -27.44 -2.48
N ASP A 98 8.75 -27.80 -2.21
CA ASP A 98 8.17 -29.10 -2.57
C ASP A 98 8.22 -29.34 -4.09
N THR A 99 7.87 -28.34 -4.88
CA THR A 99 7.93 -28.41 -6.34
C THR A 99 9.37 -28.62 -6.81
N MET A 100 10.33 -27.91 -6.21
CA MET A 100 11.75 -28.09 -6.49
C MET A 100 12.22 -29.50 -6.12
N VAL A 101 11.83 -30.05 -4.97
CA VAL A 101 12.17 -31.44 -4.59
C VAL A 101 11.56 -32.44 -5.58
N LYS A 102 10.26 -32.34 -5.88
CA LYS A 102 9.54 -33.25 -6.80
C LYS A 102 10.14 -33.23 -8.21
N MET A 103 10.58 -32.07 -8.67
CA MET A 103 11.10 -31.88 -10.03
C MET A 103 12.63 -31.91 -10.11
N ARG A 104 13.32 -32.42 -9.07
CA ARG A 104 14.80 -32.45 -8.96
C ARG A 104 15.51 -32.91 -10.23
N LYS A 105 15.00 -33.95 -10.90
CA LYS A 105 15.57 -34.50 -12.15
C LYS A 105 15.71 -33.47 -13.27
N TYR A 106 14.87 -32.42 -13.30
CA TYR A 106 14.84 -31.41 -14.36
C TYR A 106 15.78 -30.22 -14.10
N TRP A 107 16.18 -29.98 -12.86
CA TRP A 107 17.02 -28.81 -12.54
C TRP A 107 18.35 -29.15 -11.87
N SER A 108 18.53 -30.35 -11.31
CA SER A 108 19.78 -30.74 -10.64
C SER A 108 21.00 -30.68 -11.57
N ILE A 109 20.78 -30.79 -12.89
CA ILE A 109 21.83 -30.65 -13.91
C ILE A 109 22.40 -29.23 -14.02
N TYR A 110 21.63 -28.22 -13.59
CA TYR A 110 22.03 -26.81 -13.65
C TYR A 110 22.74 -26.36 -12.37
N VAL A 111 22.70 -27.16 -11.30
CA VAL A 111 23.53 -26.93 -10.11
C VAL A 111 24.94 -27.41 -10.43
N GLY A 112 25.87 -26.49 -10.59
CA GLY A 112 27.26 -26.88 -10.78
C GLY A 112 27.77 -27.67 -9.59
N LYS A 113 28.49 -28.76 -9.85
CA LYS A 113 29.10 -29.60 -8.81
C LYS A 113 30.25 -28.91 -8.06
N GLN A 114 30.70 -27.76 -8.55
CA GLN A 114 31.78 -26.98 -7.97
C GLN A 114 31.22 -25.87 -7.05
N LYS A 115 31.90 -25.61 -5.93
CA LYS A 115 31.48 -24.64 -4.89
C LYS A 115 31.20 -23.21 -5.38
N ASN A 116 31.74 -22.82 -6.55
CA ASN A 116 31.65 -21.46 -7.09
C ASN A 116 30.77 -21.34 -8.35
N ALA A 117 29.99 -22.38 -8.68
CA ALA A 117 29.10 -22.33 -9.84
C ALA A 117 27.91 -21.39 -9.59
N SER A 118 27.59 -20.57 -10.60
CA SER A 118 26.51 -19.58 -10.52
C SER A 118 25.13 -20.22 -10.37
N THR A 119 24.40 -19.82 -9.32
CA THR A 119 22.98 -20.15 -9.09
C THR A 119 22.01 -19.16 -9.75
N PHE A 120 22.54 -18.23 -10.55
CA PHE A 120 21.84 -17.04 -11.06
C PHE A 120 20.53 -17.33 -11.80
N GLU A 121 20.43 -18.46 -12.52
CA GLU A 121 19.19 -18.80 -13.23
C GLU A 121 18.04 -19.16 -12.29
N VAL A 122 18.34 -19.70 -11.09
CA VAL A 122 17.32 -20.02 -10.07
C VAL A 122 16.80 -18.76 -9.38
N GLU A 123 17.64 -17.74 -9.20
CA GLU A 123 17.26 -16.48 -8.55
C GLU A 123 16.21 -15.69 -9.36
N LYS A 124 16.23 -15.79 -10.70
CA LYS A 124 15.20 -15.19 -11.56
C LYS A 124 13.80 -15.76 -11.32
N PHE A 125 13.70 -16.95 -10.74
CA PHE A 125 12.41 -17.61 -10.48
C PHE A 125 11.59 -16.85 -9.43
N PHE A 126 12.25 -16.10 -8.55
CA PHE A 126 11.63 -15.43 -7.40
C PHE A 126 11.32 -13.95 -7.62
N ARG A 127 11.46 -13.44 -8.86
CA ARG A 127 11.04 -12.07 -9.22
C ARG A 127 9.53 -11.85 -9.06
N GLN A 128 8.74 -12.92 -8.97
CA GLN A 128 7.29 -12.86 -8.72
C GLN A 128 6.95 -12.13 -7.41
N VAL A 129 7.74 -12.31 -6.36
CA VAL A 129 7.52 -11.61 -5.08
C VAL A 129 7.82 -10.11 -5.19
N ARG A 130 8.79 -9.74 -6.05
CA ARG A 130 9.03 -8.33 -6.35
C ARG A 130 7.84 -7.73 -7.09
N ASP A 131 7.33 -8.41 -8.12
CA ASP A 131 6.12 -8.00 -8.85
C ASP A 131 4.91 -7.82 -7.93
N LEU A 132 4.69 -8.72 -6.95
CA LEU A 132 3.64 -8.57 -5.94
C LEU A 132 3.76 -7.25 -5.16
N VAL A 133 4.97 -6.92 -4.70
CA VAL A 133 5.22 -5.67 -3.96
C VAL A 133 4.98 -4.46 -4.87
N GLU A 134 5.56 -4.47 -6.06
CA GLU A 134 5.43 -3.39 -7.04
C GLU A 134 3.95 -3.12 -7.37
N ARG A 135 3.18 -4.17 -7.64
CA ARG A 135 1.75 -4.06 -7.91
C ARG A 135 0.94 -3.61 -6.69
N SER A 136 1.27 -4.10 -5.49
CA SER A 136 0.59 -3.71 -4.25
C SER A 136 0.81 -2.24 -3.89
N VAL A 137 2.03 -1.73 -4.12
CA VAL A 137 2.37 -0.32 -3.92
C VAL A 137 1.58 0.56 -4.89
N ASN A 138 1.50 0.17 -6.17
CA ASN A 138 0.70 0.89 -7.16
C ASN A 138 -0.79 0.87 -6.82
N HIS A 139 -1.35 -0.31 -6.50
CA HIS A 139 -2.75 -0.45 -6.07
C HIS A 139 -3.08 0.46 -4.87
N PHE A 140 -2.20 0.50 -3.88
CA PHE A 140 -2.37 1.38 -2.72
C PHE A 140 -2.31 2.88 -3.10
N ALA A 141 -1.36 3.27 -3.95
CA ALA A 141 -1.20 4.65 -4.42
C ALA A 141 -2.38 5.16 -5.25
N GLU A 142 -3.02 4.29 -6.05
CA GLU A 142 -4.20 4.64 -6.87
C GLU A 142 -5.35 5.21 -6.03
N TYR A 143 -5.55 4.71 -4.80
CA TYR A 143 -6.61 5.22 -3.93
C TYR A 143 -6.38 6.67 -3.50
N PHE A 144 -5.12 7.08 -3.30
CA PHE A 144 -4.78 8.48 -3.03
C PHE A 144 -4.85 9.33 -4.31
N ALA A 145 -4.53 8.75 -5.46
CA ALA A 145 -4.62 9.44 -6.75
C ALA A 145 -6.05 9.89 -7.06
N ASN A 146 -7.09 9.25 -6.53
CA ASN A 146 -8.49 9.70 -6.66
C ASN A 146 -8.75 11.12 -6.13
N TYR A 147 -7.89 11.63 -5.24
CA TYR A 147 -7.97 12.94 -4.60
C TYR A 147 -6.98 13.96 -5.19
N TRP A 148 -6.42 13.69 -6.37
CA TRP A 148 -5.37 14.53 -6.95
C TRP A 148 -5.76 16.00 -7.18
N GLU A 149 -7.05 16.29 -7.37
CA GLU A 149 -7.62 17.63 -7.60
C GLU A 149 -7.52 18.55 -6.38
N GLY A 150 -7.37 17.99 -5.18
CA GLY A 150 -7.40 18.74 -3.94
C GLY A 150 -8.79 18.94 -3.36
N ASN A 151 -8.83 19.64 -2.24
CA ASN A 151 -10.05 19.95 -1.51
C ASN A 151 -10.10 21.42 -1.05
N ASP A 152 -9.37 22.30 -1.73
CA ASP A 152 -9.43 23.73 -1.45
C ASP A 152 -10.72 24.31 -2.05
N TYR A 153 -11.68 24.60 -1.20
CA TYR A 153 -12.96 25.21 -1.57
C TYR A 153 -12.99 26.73 -1.32
N GLY A 154 -11.85 27.35 -0.98
CA GLY A 154 -11.79 28.78 -0.70
C GLY A 154 -12.47 29.16 0.63
N GLU A 155 -13.37 30.13 0.59
CA GLU A 155 -13.99 30.73 1.79
C GLU A 155 -15.28 30.03 2.20
N GLU A 156 -16.20 29.80 1.26
CA GLU A 156 -17.51 29.20 1.52
C GLU A 156 -17.59 27.77 0.97
N TYR A 157 -17.97 26.84 1.84
CA TYR A 157 -18.24 25.47 1.43
C TYR A 157 -19.64 25.38 0.79
N GLN A 158 -19.70 24.93 -0.46
CA GLN A 158 -20.97 24.62 -1.13
C GLN A 158 -21.29 23.14 -0.97
N ASP A 159 -22.55 22.83 -0.67
CA ASP A 159 -23.00 21.45 -0.56
C ASP A 159 -22.75 20.69 -1.86
N TYR A 160 -22.39 19.41 -1.74
CA TYR A 160 -22.03 18.53 -2.87
C TYR A 160 -20.76 18.88 -3.65
N THR A 161 -19.92 19.82 -3.18
CA THR A 161 -18.62 20.11 -3.81
C THR A 161 -17.70 18.88 -3.83
N PHE A 162 -17.70 18.08 -2.77
CA PHE A 162 -16.93 16.83 -2.70
C PHE A 162 -17.87 15.64 -2.47
N ILE A 163 -18.03 14.82 -3.51
CA ILE A 163 -18.87 13.60 -3.49
C ILE A 163 -18.08 12.31 -3.27
N LYS A 164 -16.75 12.38 -3.29
CA LYS A 164 -15.86 11.21 -3.16
C LYS A 164 -15.80 10.77 -1.69
N THR A 165 -15.95 9.47 -1.42
CA THR A 165 -15.89 8.89 -0.06
C THR A 165 -14.48 8.98 0.52
N PRO A 166 -14.20 9.85 1.51
CA PRO A 166 -12.86 10.08 2.01
C PRO A 166 -12.22 8.80 2.56
N LEU A 167 -10.90 8.66 2.41
CA LEU A 167 -10.15 7.51 2.94
C LEU A 167 -9.94 7.57 4.45
N LEU A 168 -9.65 8.77 4.95
CA LEU A 168 -9.16 9.01 6.30
C LEU A 168 -9.99 10.09 6.98
N ARG A 169 -10.23 9.91 8.27
CA ARG A 169 -10.85 10.91 9.16
C ARG A 169 -9.82 11.30 10.21
N ILE A 170 -9.51 12.60 10.31
CA ILE A 170 -8.54 13.13 11.29
C ILE A 170 -9.32 13.82 12.40
N LYS A 171 -8.93 13.60 13.66
CA LYS A 171 -9.57 14.25 14.82
C LYS A 171 -9.06 15.68 14.96
N VAL A 172 -9.94 16.55 15.44
CA VAL A 172 -9.59 17.91 15.87
C VAL A 172 -9.78 17.94 17.38
N VAL A 173 -8.75 18.40 18.08
CA VAL A 173 -8.75 18.57 19.54
C VAL A 173 -8.68 20.06 19.84
N GLY A 174 -9.65 20.54 20.62
CA GLY A 174 -9.62 21.87 21.20
C GLY A 174 -8.96 21.86 22.56
N HIS A 175 -8.17 22.90 22.85
CA HIS A 175 -7.46 23.06 24.11
C HIS A 175 -8.24 24.02 25.02
N PRO A 176 -8.85 23.53 26.12
CA PRO A 176 -9.68 24.36 27.00
C PRO A 176 -8.90 25.55 27.59
N GLY A 177 -9.56 26.70 27.67
CA GLY A 177 -8.94 27.96 28.11
C GLY A 177 -8.09 28.65 27.03
N THR A 178 -8.14 28.15 25.78
CA THR A 178 -7.48 28.76 24.62
C THR A 178 -8.40 28.72 23.40
N THR A 179 -8.01 29.45 22.36
CA THR A 179 -8.66 29.40 21.04
C THR A 179 -8.00 28.40 20.08
N ASN A 180 -7.09 27.56 20.60
CA ASN A 180 -6.29 26.67 19.77
C ASN A 180 -7.04 25.38 19.45
N LEU A 181 -7.16 25.10 18.15
CA LEU A 181 -7.65 23.84 17.59
C LEU A 181 -6.49 23.16 16.86
N THR A 182 -6.19 21.92 17.21
CA THR A 182 -5.09 21.15 16.60
C THR A 182 -5.58 19.82 16.05
N PHE A 183 -5.00 19.37 14.93
CA PHE A 183 -5.26 18.05 14.40
C PHE A 183 -4.49 16.98 15.18
N GLU A 184 -5.16 15.86 15.45
CA GLU A 184 -4.56 14.68 16.05
C GLU A 184 -4.77 13.46 15.13
N PRO A 185 -3.69 12.92 14.52
CA PRO A 185 -2.33 13.47 14.45
C PRO A 185 -2.27 14.73 13.55
N SER A 186 -1.17 15.48 13.63
CA SER A 186 -0.99 16.69 12.80
C SER A 186 -0.95 16.34 11.30
N LEU A 187 -1.26 17.32 10.44
CA LEU A 187 -1.22 17.10 8.97
C LEU A 187 0.19 16.72 8.46
N GLU A 188 1.24 17.17 9.15
CA GLU A 188 2.62 16.76 8.86
C GLU A 188 2.89 15.32 9.30
N GLN A 189 2.45 14.97 10.52
CA GLN A 189 2.53 13.60 11.02
C GLN A 189 1.75 12.64 10.11
N MET A 190 0.63 13.07 9.53
CA MET A 190 -0.11 12.29 8.54
C MET A 190 0.70 12.00 7.28
N SER A 191 1.44 12.97 6.74
CA SER A 191 2.33 12.70 5.60
C SER A 191 3.42 11.70 5.96
N VAL A 192 3.97 11.78 7.17
CA VAL A 192 4.94 10.80 7.66
C VAL A 192 4.31 9.41 7.80
N LEU A 193 3.06 9.31 8.29
CA LEU A 193 2.33 8.05 8.38
C LEU A 193 2.09 7.42 7.01
N ILE A 194 1.70 8.20 6.01
CA ILE A 194 1.52 7.71 4.63
C ILE A 194 2.81 7.08 4.10
N VAL A 195 3.96 7.75 4.28
CA VAL A 195 5.25 7.19 3.89
C VAL A 195 5.53 5.88 4.66
N LYS A 196 5.29 5.86 5.97
CA LYS A 196 5.46 4.65 6.79
C LYS A 196 4.57 3.49 6.34
N TRP A 197 3.36 3.75 5.86
CA TRP A 197 2.47 2.73 5.30
C TRP A 197 3.06 2.10 4.04
N PHE A 198 3.58 2.89 3.11
CA PHE A 198 4.29 2.36 1.94
C PHE A 198 5.49 1.49 2.35
N TYR A 199 6.28 1.96 3.31
CA TYR A 199 7.43 1.21 3.80
C TYR A 199 6.98 -0.12 4.43
N THR A 200 5.87 -0.13 5.16
CA THR A 200 5.30 -1.34 5.76
C THR A 200 4.90 -2.35 4.69
N ILE A 201 4.28 -1.90 3.59
CA ILE A 201 3.90 -2.74 2.44
C ILE A 201 5.15 -3.30 1.75
N ILE A 202 6.15 -2.45 1.45
CA ILE A 202 7.38 -2.86 0.75
C ILE A 202 8.17 -3.87 1.58
N ASN A 203 8.25 -3.64 2.90
CA ASN A 203 9.03 -4.47 3.82
C ASN A 203 8.47 -5.88 4.02
N VAL A 204 7.29 -6.22 3.48
CA VAL A 204 6.74 -7.58 3.53
C VAL A 204 7.69 -8.58 2.88
N ASN A 205 8.37 -8.21 1.78
CA ASN A 205 9.31 -9.10 1.11
C ASN A 205 10.75 -9.07 1.65
N ILE A 206 11.03 -8.23 2.64
CA ILE A 206 12.33 -8.18 3.30
C ILE A 206 12.51 -9.41 4.19
N GLN A 207 13.72 -9.99 4.10
CA GLN A 207 14.14 -11.18 4.86
C GLN A 207 13.28 -12.41 4.61
N LEU A 208 12.63 -12.52 3.45
CA LEU A 208 12.05 -13.80 3.03
C LEU A 208 13.18 -14.80 2.77
N PRO A 209 13.17 -15.99 3.40
CA PRO A 209 14.21 -16.99 3.20
C PRO A 209 14.29 -17.42 1.74
N SER A 210 15.51 -17.64 1.27
CA SER A 210 15.71 -18.26 -0.03
C SER A 210 15.21 -19.72 -0.03
N VAL A 211 14.75 -20.22 -1.18
CA VAL A 211 14.19 -21.58 -1.28
C VAL A 211 15.19 -22.65 -0.85
N ASP A 212 16.47 -22.46 -1.16
CA ASP A 212 17.54 -23.35 -0.74
C ASP A 212 17.80 -23.32 0.78
N SER A 213 17.46 -22.23 1.48
CA SER A 213 17.47 -22.18 2.93
C SER A 213 16.37 -23.05 3.54
N ILE A 214 15.23 -23.16 2.88
CA ILE A 214 14.13 -24.06 3.28
C ILE A 214 14.45 -25.52 2.94
N MET A 215 14.97 -25.78 1.73
CA MET A 215 15.28 -27.15 1.28
C MET A 215 16.45 -27.79 2.05
N TYR A 216 17.38 -27.00 2.57
CA TYR A 216 18.59 -27.48 3.23
C TYR A 216 18.84 -26.73 4.54
N PRO A 217 18.03 -27.01 5.58
CA PRO A 217 18.17 -26.36 6.88
C PRO A 217 19.54 -26.66 7.51
N GLY A 218 20.11 -25.67 8.20
CA GLY A 218 21.40 -25.79 8.92
C GLY A 218 22.65 -25.47 8.09
N VAL A 219 22.51 -25.17 6.79
CA VAL A 219 23.63 -24.73 5.95
C VAL A 219 23.78 -23.21 6.01
N VAL A 220 24.94 -22.71 6.43
CA VAL A 220 25.26 -21.27 6.42
C VAL A 220 25.53 -20.80 4.99
N ARG A 221 24.83 -19.74 4.57
CA ARG A 221 24.89 -19.22 3.20
C ARG A 221 25.24 -17.73 3.19
N PRO A 222 25.99 -17.25 2.17
CA PRO A 222 26.29 -15.82 2.03
C PRO A 222 25.05 -14.97 1.78
N LYS A 223 24.03 -15.50 1.10
CA LYS A 223 22.77 -14.82 0.76
C LYS A 223 21.57 -15.71 1.14
N PRO A 224 21.12 -15.66 2.41
CA PRO A 224 20.05 -16.55 2.89
C PRO A 224 18.63 -16.04 2.55
N TYR A 225 18.51 -14.88 1.89
CA TYR A 225 17.23 -14.23 1.61
C TYR A 225 17.00 -14.03 0.12
N LEU A 226 15.71 -14.00 -0.27
CA LEU A 226 15.29 -13.61 -1.61
C LEU A 226 15.60 -12.14 -1.89
N LEU A 227 15.68 -11.81 -3.18
CA LEU A 227 15.88 -10.42 -3.62
C LEU A 227 14.63 -9.58 -3.27
N ALA A 228 14.76 -8.79 -2.21
CA ALA A 228 13.72 -7.87 -1.76
C ALA A 228 13.61 -6.64 -2.66
N VAL A 229 12.47 -5.93 -2.57
CA VAL A 229 12.30 -4.57 -3.10
C VAL A 229 12.60 -3.63 -1.96
N TYR A 230 13.35 -2.57 -2.23
CA TYR A 230 13.68 -1.58 -1.21
C TYR A 230 12.95 -0.24 -1.43
N PRO A 231 12.55 0.47 -0.35
CA PRO A 231 11.85 1.75 -0.47
C PRO A 231 12.65 2.87 -1.15
N ASP A 232 13.98 2.79 -1.10
CA ASP A 232 14.94 3.73 -1.71
C ASP A 232 15.20 3.45 -3.20
N GLU A 233 14.60 2.41 -3.78
CA GLU A 233 14.60 2.24 -5.23
C GLU A 233 13.87 3.43 -5.90
N GLN A 234 14.48 4.06 -6.92
CA GLN A 234 14.00 5.34 -7.48
C GLN A 234 12.51 5.33 -7.86
N TYR A 235 12.06 4.29 -8.56
CA TYR A 235 10.67 4.18 -9.00
C TYR A 235 9.68 3.98 -7.83
N MET A 236 10.14 3.43 -6.69
CA MET A 236 9.34 3.37 -5.46
C MET A 236 9.23 4.75 -4.82
N MET A 237 10.37 5.46 -4.71
CA MET A 237 10.38 6.84 -4.21
C MET A 237 9.49 7.75 -5.03
N ASP A 238 9.48 7.60 -6.37
CA ASP A 238 8.64 8.39 -7.26
C ASP A 238 7.14 8.19 -6.97
N ILE A 239 6.70 6.95 -6.73
CA ILE A 239 5.30 6.63 -6.38
C ILE A 239 4.94 7.21 -5.00
N ILE A 240 5.83 7.05 -4.02
CA ILE A 240 5.61 7.55 -2.65
C ILE A 240 5.52 9.09 -2.66
N ASN A 241 6.47 9.76 -3.33
CA ASN A 241 6.50 11.21 -3.44
C ASN A 241 5.26 11.76 -4.17
N LYS A 242 4.83 11.10 -5.25
CA LYS A 242 3.59 11.43 -5.95
C LYS A 242 2.37 11.30 -5.05
N THR A 243 2.32 10.24 -4.23
CA THR A 243 1.21 10.01 -3.29
C THR A 243 1.17 11.08 -2.19
N VAL A 244 2.33 11.43 -1.62
CA VAL A 244 2.43 12.52 -0.63
C VAL A 244 2.02 13.85 -1.25
N LYS A 245 2.36 14.10 -2.53
CA LYS A 245 1.87 15.28 -3.26
C LYS A 245 0.34 15.30 -3.34
N HIS A 246 -0.30 14.18 -3.70
CA HIS A 246 -1.77 14.09 -3.72
C HIS A 246 -2.38 14.40 -2.35
N PHE A 247 -1.80 13.88 -1.26
CA PHE A 247 -2.23 14.23 0.10
C PHE A 247 -2.04 15.73 0.41
N ASN A 248 -0.91 16.32 0.03
CA ASN A 248 -0.60 17.72 0.36
C ASN A 248 -1.54 18.73 -0.31
N VAL A 249 -2.00 18.45 -1.53
CA VAL A 249 -3.00 19.29 -2.22
C VAL A 249 -4.36 19.27 -1.49
N ASN A 250 -4.58 18.29 -0.60
CA ASN A 250 -5.79 18.17 0.22
C ASN A 250 -5.64 18.73 1.66
N ARG A 251 -4.53 19.42 1.97
CA ARG A 251 -4.34 20.07 3.28
C ARG A 251 -5.19 21.35 3.48
N PRO A 252 -5.44 22.18 2.46
CA PRO A 252 -6.21 23.42 2.65
C PRO A 252 -7.65 23.18 3.15
N GLY A 253 -8.33 22.13 2.68
CA GLY A 253 -9.72 21.85 3.07
C GLY A 253 -9.93 21.74 4.58
N PRO A 254 -9.23 20.84 5.30
CA PRO A 254 -9.31 20.75 6.76
C PRO A 254 -8.95 22.06 7.48
N LEU A 255 -7.98 22.81 6.97
CA LEU A 255 -7.58 24.10 7.55
C LEU A 255 -8.67 25.16 7.38
N ASN A 256 -9.26 25.27 6.20
CA ASN A 256 -10.39 26.15 5.93
C ASN A 256 -11.62 25.74 6.75
N PHE A 257 -11.80 24.44 7.00
CA PHE A 257 -12.89 23.94 7.85
C PHE A 257 -12.74 24.43 9.29
N LEU A 258 -11.51 24.43 9.85
CA LEU A 258 -11.26 24.96 11.19
C LEU A 258 -11.51 26.47 11.31
N LYS A 259 -11.25 27.25 10.26
CA LYS A 259 -11.50 28.70 10.27
C LYS A 259 -12.97 29.02 10.53
N ARG A 260 -13.90 28.17 10.08
CA ARG A 260 -15.33 28.34 10.33
C ARG A 260 -15.70 28.26 11.82
N TYR A 261 -14.88 27.62 12.63
CA TYR A 261 -15.11 27.52 14.08
C TYR A 261 -14.60 28.72 14.88
N GLN A 262 -14.01 29.73 14.24
CA GLN A 262 -13.55 30.95 14.90
C GLN A 262 -14.67 31.67 15.66
N GLU A 263 -15.90 31.64 15.12
CA GLU A 263 -17.07 32.23 15.78
C GLU A 263 -17.36 31.61 17.14
N TYR A 264 -16.96 30.35 17.36
CA TYR A 264 -17.20 29.60 18.60
C TYR A 264 -16.03 29.64 19.59
N TYR A 265 -14.99 30.44 19.33
CA TYR A 265 -13.82 30.53 20.20
C TYR A 265 -14.13 31.00 21.61
N HIS A 266 -15.18 31.82 21.76
CA HIS A 266 -15.70 32.28 23.05
C HIS A 266 -16.14 31.14 23.98
N ILE A 267 -16.49 29.97 23.41
CA ILE A 267 -16.84 28.77 24.18
C ILE A 267 -15.57 28.07 24.68
N LEU A 268 -14.49 28.10 23.90
CA LEU A 268 -13.24 27.38 24.17
C LEU A 268 -12.33 28.15 25.13
N ASP A 269 -12.25 29.47 25.00
CA ASP A 269 -11.43 30.34 25.85
C ASP A 269 -12.04 30.62 27.23
N GLY A 270 -13.31 30.25 27.42
CA GLY A 270 -14.04 30.43 28.67
C GLY A 270 -14.69 31.81 28.84
N THR A 271 -14.65 32.67 27.83
CA THR A 271 -15.36 33.97 27.87
C THR A 271 -16.87 33.75 28.01
N ALA A 272 -17.45 32.78 27.32
CA ALA A 272 -18.86 32.39 27.49
C ALA A 272 -19.21 32.03 28.94
N HIS A 273 -18.29 31.34 29.63
CA HIS A 273 -18.49 30.98 31.04
C HIS A 273 -18.44 32.22 31.94
N GLN A 274 -17.50 33.12 31.70
CA GLN A 274 -17.38 34.38 32.44
C GLN A 274 -18.59 35.29 32.22
N GLU A 275 -19.06 35.43 30.97
CA GLU A 275 -20.26 36.20 30.63
C GLU A 275 -21.51 35.64 31.32
N LEU A 276 -21.63 34.32 31.37
CA LEU A 276 -22.72 33.64 32.07
C LEU A 276 -22.66 33.87 33.58
N LEU A 277 -21.48 33.86 34.19
CA LEU A 277 -21.31 34.22 35.60
C LEU A 277 -21.64 35.69 35.88
N GLN A 278 -21.19 36.61 35.00
CA GLN A 278 -21.52 38.04 35.11
C GLN A 278 -23.03 38.28 34.98
N PHE A 279 -23.70 37.56 34.10
CA PHE A 279 -25.15 37.63 33.95
C PHE A 279 -25.87 37.22 35.24
N PHE A 280 -25.45 36.13 35.89
CA PHE A 280 -26.04 35.70 37.16
C PHE A 280 -25.76 36.65 38.33
N ALA A 281 -24.74 37.50 38.23
CA ALA A 281 -24.40 38.48 39.24
C ALA A 281 -25.17 39.81 39.13
N GLN A 282 -26.05 39.99 38.13
CA GLN A 282 -26.82 41.22 37.95
C GLN A 282 -27.93 41.39 39.00
N GLU A 283 -28.11 42.61 39.52
CA GLU A 283 -29.23 42.98 40.40
C GLU A 283 -30.19 43.97 39.70
N PRO A 284 -31.52 43.70 39.71
CA PRO A 284 -32.19 42.51 40.25
C PRO A 284 -31.88 41.25 39.40
N PRO A 285 -31.95 40.04 40.00
CA PRO A 285 -31.63 38.80 39.31
C PRO A 285 -32.45 38.66 38.03
N PRO A 286 -31.81 38.30 36.90
CA PRO A 286 -32.47 38.33 35.60
C PRO A 286 -33.60 37.30 35.53
N TYR A 287 -34.78 37.73 35.07
CA TYR A 287 -35.94 36.86 34.91
C TYR A 287 -35.75 35.87 33.74
N LEU A 288 -35.64 34.58 34.07
CA LEU A 288 -35.44 33.47 33.14
C LEU A 288 -36.51 33.37 32.02
N LYS A 289 -37.70 33.94 32.23
CA LYS A 289 -38.85 33.83 31.32
C LYS A 289 -38.63 34.53 29.97
N ALA A 290 -37.74 35.52 29.89
CA ALA A 290 -37.51 36.29 28.66
C ALA A 290 -36.50 35.64 27.70
N ARG A 291 -35.69 34.66 28.15
CA ARG A 291 -34.55 34.12 27.37
C ARG A 291 -34.28 32.62 27.56
N CYS A 292 -35.30 31.79 27.84
CA CYS A 292 -35.17 30.32 27.91
C CYS A 292 -34.45 29.67 26.71
N PHE A 293 -34.35 30.34 25.55
CA PHE A 293 -33.63 29.85 24.39
C PHE A 293 -32.09 29.86 24.52
N LEU A 294 -31.51 30.68 25.41
CA LEU A 294 -30.04 30.81 25.54
C LEU A 294 -29.40 29.73 26.44
N ILE A 295 -30.16 29.13 27.34
CA ILE A 295 -29.62 28.23 28.38
C ILE A 295 -29.33 26.82 27.84
N PHE A 296 -30.04 26.39 26.79
CA PHE A 296 -29.85 25.05 26.21
C PHE A 296 -28.53 24.85 25.47
N ALA A 297 -27.77 25.91 25.18
CA ALA A 297 -26.51 25.81 24.43
C ALA A 297 -25.29 25.42 25.29
N VAL A 298 -25.33 25.65 26.61
CA VAL A 298 -24.15 25.47 27.50
C VAL A 298 -24.11 24.09 28.16
N ASP A 299 -25.24 23.40 28.28
CA ASP A 299 -25.33 22.10 28.99
C ASP A 299 -24.92 20.89 28.12
N MET A 300 -24.51 21.11 26.87
CA MET A 300 -24.04 20.05 25.96
C MET A 300 -22.56 19.68 26.14
N GLY A 301 -21.87 20.27 27.12
CA GLY A 301 -20.43 20.07 27.39
C GLY A 301 -20.08 18.96 28.40
N LYS A 302 -21.05 18.14 28.81
CA LYS A 302 -20.82 17.01 29.74
C LYS A 302 -21.35 15.68 29.20
N TYR A 303 -20.91 15.25 28.01
CA TYR A 303 -20.90 13.83 27.63
C TYR A 303 -19.75 13.53 26.66
#